data_AF-A0A8E6NX68-F1
#
_entry.id   AF-A0A8E6NX68-F1
#
_cell.length_a   1.000
_cell.length_b   1.000
_cell.length_c   1.000
_cell.angle_alpha   90.00
_cell.angle_beta   90.00
_cell.angle_gamma   90.00
#
_symmetry.space_group_name_H-M   'P 1'
#
loop_
_entity.id
_entity.type
_entity.pdbx_description
1 polymer ?
#
loop_
_entity_poly.entity_id
_entity_poly.type
_entity_poly.pdbx_seq_one_letter_code
_entity_poly.pdbx_strand_id
1 'polypeptide(L)'
;MPQLPNDSYSQEIGRLAQRALVTKMPRAWIETPMSGDSDYGIDYQIQLKNSLDQVEYNFYLQLKGTTEPSLNLDGTLSYAFKCSTLNYYHSQDSLVMVAVVNLKDNIDQLYECPIYYLWLDDAWFNEHNLKLQTQDSITLRIPTNQVITTKLDIYQFHRNRFEERMALTDLSREIKPYTDDVVSTISNIANSITDKPFYLKAIEHNGDEPWIENPEGYYPTELKIIENHIKINKLKPASEAISNLEQKIDIMNPHEVAELWYQKANLMVLLDNINESRELYRTASTTSDKVRYLIGEGV
;
A
#
# COMPACT_ATOMS: atom_id res chain seq x y z
N MET A 1 32.02 -9.40 50.76
CA MET A 1 32.44 -9.17 49.37
C MET A 1 31.84 -7.85 48.89
N PRO A 2 32.56 -7.02 48.12
CA PRO A 2 31.97 -5.79 47.59
C PRO A 2 30.86 -6.16 46.59
N GLN A 3 29.70 -5.51 46.71
CA GLN A 3 28.65 -5.59 45.69
C GLN A 3 29.12 -4.80 44.48
N LEU A 4 29.40 -5.51 43.39
CA LEU A 4 29.72 -4.93 42.09
C LEU A 4 28.47 -4.97 41.20
N PRO A 5 28.34 -4.07 40.20
CA PRO A 5 27.29 -4.15 39.21
C PRO A 5 27.35 -5.49 38.48
N ASN A 6 26.18 -6.14 38.32
CA ASN A 6 26.06 -7.33 37.49
C ASN A 6 25.62 -6.92 36.09
N ASP A 7 26.25 -7.50 35.08
CA ASP A 7 25.83 -7.37 33.70
C ASP A 7 24.57 -8.21 33.46
N SER A 8 23.56 -7.64 32.80
CA SER A 8 22.34 -8.38 32.53
C SER A 8 22.49 -9.25 31.29
N TYR A 9 21.90 -10.44 31.31
CA TYR A 9 21.91 -11.35 30.16
C TYR A 9 21.33 -10.69 28.89
N SER A 10 20.31 -9.85 29.03
CA SER A 10 19.74 -9.09 27.91
C SER A 10 20.73 -8.09 27.29
N GLN A 11 21.57 -7.43 28.10
CA GLN A 11 22.63 -6.54 27.61
C GLN A 11 23.71 -7.34 26.87
N GLU A 12 24.07 -8.52 27.36
CA GLU A 12 25.01 -9.41 26.68
C GLU A 12 24.51 -9.85 25.31
N ILE A 13 23.26 -10.32 25.22
CA ILE A 13 22.62 -10.69 23.96
C ILE A 13 22.59 -9.53 22.97
N GLY A 14 22.30 -8.31 23.43
CA GLY A 14 22.36 -7.10 22.61
C GLY A 14 23.76 -6.88 22.02
N ARG A 15 24.82 -6.96 22.83
CA ARG A 15 26.21 -6.79 22.34
C ARG A 15 26.63 -7.89 21.38
N LEU A 16 26.21 -9.13 21.60
CA LEU A 16 26.50 -10.25 20.69
C LEU A 16 25.79 -10.06 19.35
N ALA A 17 24.54 -9.59 19.36
CA ALA A 17 23.83 -9.25 18.13
C ALA A 17 24.54 -8.13 17.34
N GLN A 18 25.00 -7.07 18.02
CA GLN A 18 25.78 -5.99 17.38
C GLN A 18 27.06 -6.53 16.74
N ARG A 19 27.80 -7.39 17.45
CA ARG A 19 29.01 -8.04 16.91
C ARG A 19 28.69 -8.93 15.70
N ALA A 20 27.61 -9.70 15.73
CA ALA A 20 27.18 -10.51 14.60
C ALA A 20 26.83 -9.63 13.38
N LEU A 21 26.13 -8.51 13.57
CA LEU A 21 25.79 -7.57 12.49
C LEU A 21 27.03 -7.04 11.77
N VAL A 22 28.07 -6.64 12.51
CA VAL A 22 29.34 -6.15 11.93
C VAL A 22 29.96 -7.17 10.96
N THR A 23 29.84 -8.47 11.24
CA THR A 23 30.40 -9.52 10.35
C THR A 23 29.63 -9.69 9.04
N LYS A 24 28.37 -9.25 8.98
CA LYS A 24 27.47 -9.44 7.82
C LYS A 24 27.04 -8.14 7.16
N MET A 25 27.50 -7.00 7.66
CA MET A 25 27.12 -5.68 7.14
C MET A 25 27.44 -5.59 5.64
N PRO A 26 26.47 -5.19 4.80
CA PRO A 26 26.72 -4.97 3.38
C PRO A 26 27.77 -3.88 3.15
N ARG A 27 28.65 -4.07 2.16
CA ARG A 27 29.74 -3.10 1.86
C ARG A 27 29.25 -1.73 1.37
N ALA A 28 28.01 -1.68 0.88
CA ALA A 28 27.38 -0.46 0.43
C ALA A 28 26.77 0.35 1.58
N TRP A 29 26.74 -0.20 2.80
CA TRP A 29 26.16 0.44 3.97
C TRP A 29 27.27 1.13 4.76
N ILE A 30 26.98 2.34 5.24
CA ILE A 30 27.81 3.09 6.17
C ILE A 30 26.99 3.26 7.44
N GLU A 31 27.40 2.57 8.51
CA GLU A 31 26.69 2.56 9.78
C GLU A 31 27.14 3.69 10.70
N THR A 32 26.18 4.35 11.32
CA THR A 32 26.42 5.28 12.43
C THR A 32 25.60 4.80 13.64
N PRO A 33 26.25 4.30 14.71
CA PRO A 33 25.57 3.89 15.92
C PRO A 33 24.82 5.06 16.56
N MET A 34 23.56 4.84 16.92
CA MET A 34 22.77 5.78 17.72
C MET A 34 22.89 5.35 19.19
N SER A 35 23.42 6.24 20.03
CA SER A 35 23.67 5.95 21.45
C SER A 35 23.49 7.19 22.30
N GLY A 36 23.24 7.00 23.60
CA GLY A 36 22.98 8.08 24.56
C GLY A 36 21.50 8.51 24.56
N ASP A 37 21.22 9.79 24.77
CA ASP A 37 19.87 10.35 24.94
C ASP A 37 18.96 10.29 23.68
N SER A 38 19.41 9.62 22.61
CA SER A 38 18.70 9.41 21.35
C SER A 38 18.18 7.98 21.17
N ASP A 39 18.32 7.11 22.18
CA ASP A 39 18.01 5.68 22.12
C ASP A 39 16.51 5.35 22.35
N TYR A 40 15.61 5.99 21.59
CA TYR A 40 14.18 5.65 21.58
C TYR A 40 13.87 4.33 20.83
N GLY A 41 14.81 3.39 20.90
CA GLY A 41 14.76 2.11 20.22
C GLY A 41 15.14 2.18 18.75
N ILE A 42 16.13 2.98 18.34
CA ILE A 42 16.81 2.83 17.04
C ILE A 42 18.29 2.65 17.35
N ASP A 43 18.92 1.61 16.80
CA ASP A 43 20.33 1.29 17.11
C ASP A 43 21.31 1.92 16.12
N TYR A 44 20.92 2.04 14.84
CA TYR A 44 21.81 2.60 13.81
C TYR A 44 21.04 3.48 12.83
N GLN A 45 21.71 4.54 12.38
CA GLN A 45 21.43 5.17 11.10
C GLN A 45 22.37 4.58 10.05
N ILE A 46 21.81 4.10 8.95
CA ILE A 46 22.56 3.54 7.84
C ILE A 46 22.48 4.49 6.65
N GLN A 47 23.62 4.87 6.10
CA GLN A 47 23.71 5.56 4.82
C GLN A 47 24.03 4.56 3.70
N LEU A 48 23.39 4.73 2.54
CA LEU A 48 23.50 3.83 1.40
C LEU A 48 24.33 4.46 0.28
N LYS A 49 25.33 3.72 -0.18
CA LYS A 49 26.09 4.05 -1.38
C LYS A 49 25.46 3.48 -2.64
N ASN A 50 25.53 4.25 -3.72
CA ASN A 50 25.25 3.76 -5.07
C ASN A 50 26.42 2.98 -5.66
N SER A 51 26.27 2.48 -6.89
CA SER A 51 27.31 1.71 -7.61
C SER A 51 28.58 2.51 -7.94
N LEU A 52 28.54 3.84 -7.80
CA LEU A 52 29.65 4.77 -7.98
C LEU A 52 30.28 5.17 -6.62
N ASP A 53 29.95 4.46 -5.53
CA ASP A 53 30.40 4.73 -4.16
C ASP A 53 29.95 6.10 -3.60
N GLN A 54 28.91 6.71 -4.17
CA GLN A 54 28.34 7.97 -3.67
C GLN A 54 27.21 7.70 -2.68
N VAL A 55 27.19 8.42 -1.57
CA VAL A 55 26.14 8.32 -0.55
C VAL A 55 24.90 9.10 -1.00
N GLU A 56 23.75 8.43 -1.04
CA GLU A 56 22.51 9.05 -1.57
C GLU A 56 21.31 8.92 -0.63
N TYR A 57 21.07 7.73 -0.08
CA TYR A 57 19.91 7.46 0.77
C TYR A 57 20.33 7.11 2.20
N ASN A 58 19.35 7.15 3.11
CA ASN A 58 19.52 6.62 4.45
C ASN A 58 18.27 5.89 4.94
N PHE A 59 18.46 5.05 5.95
CA PHE A 59 17.39 4.40 6.69
C PHE A 59 17.84 4.12 8.12
N TYR A 60 16.89 3.82 9.00
CA TYR A 60 17.17 3.43 10.37
C TYR A 60 17.13 1.92 10.53
N LEU A 61 17.98 1.37 11.40
CA LEU A 61 18.02 -0.04 11.72
C LEU A 61 17.81 -0.22 13.23
N GLN A 62 16.79 -0.98 13.59
CA GLN A 62 16.64 -1.54 14.92
C GLN A 62 17.13 -2.98 14.93
N LEU A 63 18.12 -3.26 15.77
CA LEU A 63 18.72 -4.57 15.94
C LEU A 63 18.17 -5.24 17.20
N LYS A 64 17.85 -6.53 17.11
CA LYS A 64 17.53 -7.38 18.26
C LYS A 64 18.30 -8.69 18.17
N GLY A 65 18.61 -9.28 19.32
CA GLY A 65 19.18 -10.63 19.42
C GLY A 65 18.21 -11.56 20.13
N THR A 66 18.24 -12.85 19.77
CA THR A 66 17.53 -13.90 20.51
C THR A 66 18.33 -15.20 20.50
N THR A 67 18.38 -15.90 21.64
CA THR A 67 18.87 -17.28 21.77
C THR A 67 17.75 -18.31 21.67
N GLU A 68 16.49 -17.87 21.75
CA GLU A 68 15.29 -18.70 21.70
C GLU A 68 14.36 -18.20 20.58
N PRO A 69 14.73 -18.38 19.30
CA PRO A 69 13.93 -17.94 18.17
C PRO A 69 12.59 -18.68 18.12
N SER A 70 11.49 -17.93 18.07
CA SER A 70 10.15 -18.48 17.84
C SER A 70 9.89 -18.59 16.33
N LEU A 71 10.33 -19.70 15.73
CA LEU A 71 10.14 -19.99 14.32
C LEU A 71 8.77 -20.62 14.05
N ASN A 72 8.11 -20.14 13.00
CA ASN A 72 6.78 -20.58 12.59
C ASN A 72 6.87 -21.51 11.36
N LEU A 73 5.82 -22.32 11.14
CA LEU A 73 5.74 -23.24 9.99
C LEU A 73 5.70 -22.53 8.63
N ASP A 74 5.27 -21.27 8.61
CA ASP A 74 5.22 -20.41 7.41
C ASP A 74 6.58 -19.82 7.02
N GLY A 75 7.66 -20.17 7.75
CA GLY A 75 9.00 -19.65 7.48
C GLY A 75 9.25 -18.25 8.02
N THR A 76 8.50 -17.82 9.05
CA THR A 76 8.75 -16.54 9.74
C THR A 76 9.31 -16.73 11.15
N LEU A 77 10.05 -15.73 11.63
CA LEU A 77 10.47 -15.58 13.03
C LEU A 77 9.56 -14.56 13.72
N SER A 78 9.00 -14.95 14.87
CA SER A 78 8.17 -14.09 15.70
C SER A 78 9.01 -13.25 16.67
N TYR A 79 8.82 -11.94 16.69
CA TYR A 79 9.41 -11.05 17.69
C TYR A 79 8.43 -9.97 18.14
N ALA A 80 8.21 -9.83 19.45
CA ALA A 80 7.27 -8.87 20.01
C ALA A 80 7.89 -7.47 20.13
N PHE A 81 7.15 -6.46 19.68
CA PHE A 81 7.51 -5.04 19.79
C PHE A 81 6.40 -4.26 20.49
N LYS A 82 6.79 -3.25 21.27
CA LYS A 82 5.83 -2.31 21.85
C LYS A 82 5.21 -1.45 20.74
N CYS A 83 3.90 -1.25 20.76
CA CYS A 83 3.21 -0.41 19.79
C CYS A 83 3.68 1.05 19.85
N SER A 84 4.01 1.56 21.04
CA SER A 84 4.59 2.90 21.18
C SER A 84 5.90 3.07 20.40
N THR A 85 6.75 2.05 20.38
CA THR A 85 8.02 2.04 19.64
C THR A 85 7.77 1.96 18.13
N LEU A 86 6.84 1.12 17.69
CA LEU A 86 6.47 1.02 16.28
C LEU A 86 5.82 2.32 15.76
N ASN A 87 4.99 2.97 16.57
CA ASN A 87 4.41 4.28 16.24
C ASN A 87 5.48 5.37 16.14
N TYR A 88 6.52 5.32 16.99
CA TYR A 88 7.68 6.21 16.87
C TYR A 88 8.45 5.95 15.56
N TYR A 89 8.58 4.69 15.12
CA TYR A 89 9.19 4.38 13.82
C TYR A 89 8.37 4.92 12.65
N HIS A 90 7.04 4.79 12.71
CA HIS A 90 6.14 5.31 11.68
C HIS A 90 6.22 6.83 11.52
N SER A 91 6.52 7.56 12.59
CA SER A 91 6.63 9.02 12.55
C SER A 91 7.97 9.53 11.99
N GLN A 92 8.91 8.64 11.65
CA GLN A 92 10.19 9.04 11.06
C GLN A 92 10.04 9.21 9.55
N ASP A 93 10.68 10.25 8.99
CA ASP A 93 10.75 10.43 7.53
C ASP A 93 11.53 9.30 6.84
N SER A 94 12.53 8.74 7.54
CA SER A 94 13.36 7.65 7.06
C SER A 94 12.79 6.29 7.46
N LEU A 95 12.82 5.36 6.52
CA LEU A 95 12.31 4.01 6.70
C LEU A 95 13.06 3.27 7.81
N VAL A 96 12.36 2.42 8.58
CA VAL A 96 12.96 1.60 9.63
C VAL A 96 13.01 0.13 9.22
N MET A 97 14.20 -0.46 9.25
CA MET A 97 14.42 -1.90 9.17
C MET A 97 14.49 -2.48 10.58
N VAL A 98 13.74 -3.54 10.84
CA VAL A 98 13.94 -4.37 12.02
C VAL A 98 14.76 -5.59 11.63
N ALA A 99 15.89 -5.80 12.31
CA ALA A 99 16.76 -6.94 12.12
C ALA A 99 16.84 -7.77 13.41
N VAL A 100 16.66 -9.08 13.29
CA VAL A 100 16.77 -10.04 14.40
C VAL A 100 17.89 -11.03 14.13
N VAL A 101 18.90 -11.00 14.99
CA VAL A 101 20.00 -11.97 15.02
C VAL A 101 19.53 -13.20 15.78
N ASN A 102 19.51 -14.34 15.09
CA ASN A 102 19.32 -15.63 15.73
C ASN A 102 20.68 -16.16 16.23
N LEU A 103 20.89 -16.08 17.54
CA LEU A 103 22.10 -16.51 18.23
C LEU A 103 22.02 -17.97 18.70
N LYS A 104 20.89 -18.66 18.45
CA LYS A 104 20.70 -20.04 18.87
C LYS A 104 21.81 -20.92 18.30
N ASP A 105 22.38 -21.77 19.14
CA ASP A 105 23.41 -22.77 18.84
C ASP A 105 24.78 -22.21 18.37
N ASN A 106 24.90 -20.92 18.05
CA ASN A 106 26.09 -20.31 17.43
C ASN A 106 26.64 -19.09 18.19
N ILE A 107 26.39 -19.00 19.50
CA ILE A 107 26.78 -17.84 20.32
C ILE A 107 28.31 -17.59 20.31
N ASP A 108 29.11 -18.64 20.15
CA ASP A 108 30.57 -18.58 20.04
C ASP A 108 31.08 -18.36 18.61
N GLN A 109 30.20 -18.48 17.60
CA GLN A 109 30.51 -18.38 16.17
C GLN A 109 29.60 -17.33 15.50
N LEU A 110 29.70 -16.08 15.97
CA LEU A 110 28.79 -15.00 15.57
C LEU A 110 28.69 -14.73 14.07
N TYR A 111 29.73 -15.06 13.29
CA TYR A 111 29.73 -14.93 11.83
C TYR A 111 28.79 -15.93 11.13
N GLU A 112 28.38 -17.01 11.80
CA GLU A 112 27.43 -18.00 11.29
C GLU A 112 25.98 -17.61 11.59
N CYS A 113 25.73 -16.91 12.69
CA CYS A 113 24.39 -16.49 13.15
C CYS A 113 23.58 -15.75 12.07
N PRO A 114 22.44 -16.28 11.60
CA PRO A 114 21.63 -15.61 10.59
C PRO A 114 20.97 -14.35 11.15
N ILE A 115 20.84 -13.33 10.30
CA ILE A 115 20.22 -12.05 10.64
C ILE A 115 19.04 -11.85 9.71
N TYR A 116 17.84 -12.06 10.23
CA TYR A 116 16.61 -11.90 9.47
C TYR A 116 16.12 -10.45 9.57
N TYR A 117 15.56 -9.91 8.50
CA TYR A 117 15.05 -8.54 8.53
C TYR A 117 13.63 -8.41 7.99
N LEU A 118 12.99 -7.31 8.36
CA LEU A 118 11.69 -6.87 7.89
C LEU A 118 11.71 -5.34 7.75
N TRP A 119 11.18 -4.84 6.65
CA TRP A 119 10.90 -3.41 6.48
C TRP A 119 9.57 -3.05 7.14
N LEU A 120 9.57 -1.95 7.90
CA LEU A 120 8.35 -1.33 8.42
C LEU A 120 7.96 -0.18 7.49
N ASP A 121 7.37 -0.50 6.34
CA ASP A 121 6.91 0.46 5.35
C ASP A 121 5.44 0.87 5.56
N ASP A 122 4.98 1.83 4.76
CA ASP A 122 3.62 2.40 4.89
C ASP A 122 2.54 1.32 4.69
N ALA A 123 2.79 0.32 3.84
CA ALA A 123 1.88 -0.81 3.63
C ALA A 123 1.76 -1.66 4.90
N TRP A 124 2.89 -2.01 5.52
CA TRP A 124 2.91 -2.73 6.79
C TRP A 124 2.14 -1.98 7.89
N PHE A 125 2.36 -0.66 8.01
CA PHE A 125 1.67 0.17 9.00
C PHE A 125 0.17 0.26 8.73
N ASN A 126 -0.25 0.38 7.47
CA ASN A 126 -1.66 0.40 7.09
C ASN A 126 -2.38 -0.91 7.45
N GLU A 127 -1.76 -2.05 7.18
CA GLU A 127 -2.31 -3.38 7.52
C GLU A 127 -2.47 -3.58 9.04
N HIS A 128 -1.61 -2.95 9.84
CA HIS A 128 -1.55 -3.13 11.29
C HIS A 128 -2.13 -1.95 12.10
N ASN A 129 -2.65 -0.91 11.45
CA ASN A 129 -3.06 0.35 12.07
C ASN A 129 -4.02 0.15 13.26
N LEU A 130 -5.05 -0.69 13.11
CA LEU A 130 -6.01 -0.94 14.19
C LEU A 130 -5.33 -1.55 15.43
N LYS A 131 -4.40 -2.49 15.23
CA LYS A 131 -3.68 -3.13 16.35
C LYS A 131 -2.72 -2.14 17.01
N LEU A 132 -2.05 -1.29 16.22
CA LEU A 132 -1.10 -0.29 16.73
C LEU A 132 -1.75 0.76 17.64
N GLN A 133 -3.05 1.00 17.47
CA GLN A 133 -3.82 1.93 18.30
C GLN A 133 -4.48 1.27 19.52
N THR A 134 -4.69 -0.05 19.49
CA THR A 134 -5.52 -0.75 20.48
C THR A 134 -4.73 -1.70 21.39
N GLN A 135 -3.51 -2.06 21.03
CA GLN A 135 -2.68 -3.02 21.76
C GLN A 135 -1.41 -2.36 22.31
N ASP A 136 -0.87 -2.90 23.41
CA ASP A 136 0.41 -2.45 23.97
C ASP A 136 1.61 -2.99 23.17
N SER A 137 1.43 -4.15 22.53
CA SER A 137 2.48 -4.81 21.75
C SER A 137 1.92 -5.63 20.59
N ILE A 138 2.69 -5.71 19.50
CA ILE A 138 2.41 -6.56 18.34
C ILE A 138 3.62 -7.47 18.10
N THR A 139 3.35 -8.72 17.74
CA THR A 139 4.37 -9.66 17.27
C THR A 139 4.60 -9.49 15.78
N LEU A 140 5.81 -9.06 15.41
CA LEU A 140 6.27 -9.01 14.02
C LEU A 140 6.52 -10.43 13.52
N ARG A 141 6.12 -10.70 12.27
CA ARG A 141 6.40 -11.94 11.54
C ARG A 141 7.51 -11.67 10.54
N ILE A 142 8.75 -11.95 10.93
CA ILE A 142 9.95 -11.58 10.16
C ILE A 142 10.30 -12.75 9.22
N PRO A 143 10.25 -12.57 7.89
CA PRO A 143 10.50 -13.66 6.95
C PRO A 143 11.94 -14.17 7.03
N THR A 144 12.12 -15.48 7.15
CA THR A 144 13.47 -16.09 7.24
C THR A 144 14.22 -16.18 5.91
N ASN A 145 13.54 -15.90 4.79
CA ASN A 145 14.16 -15.74 3.47
C ASN A 145 14.78 -14.34 3.26
N GLN A 146 14.44 -13.36 4.10
CA GLN A 146 15.05 -12.02 4.08
C GLN A 146 16.23 -12.00 5.05
N VAL A 147 17.45 -12.16 4.52
CA VAL A 147 18.68 -12.28 5.33
C VAL A 147 19.66 -11.16 5.01
N ILE A 148 20.20 -10.53 6.06
CA ILE A 148 21.31 -9.58 5.92
C ILE A 148 22.59 -10.38 5.66
N THR A 149 23.22 -10.09 4.52
CA THR A 149 24.50 -10.66 4.11
C THR A 149 25.37 -9.56 3.53
N THR A 150 26.68 -9.78 3.43
CA THR A 150 27.61 -8.78 2.86
C THR A 150 27.33 -8.41 1.39
N LYS A 151 26.46 -9.17 0.72
CA LYS A 151 26.01 -8.99 -0.66
C LYS A 151 24.58 -8.44 -0.79
N LEU A 152 23.89 -8.19 0.32
CA LEU A 152 22.53 -7.66 0.28
C LEU A 152 22.55 -6.26 -0.37
N ASP A 153 21.82 -6.13 -1.47
CA ASP A 153 21.63 -4.86 -2.17
C ASP A 153 20.17 -4.44 -2.06
N ILE A 154 19.96 -3.26 -1.45
CA ILE A 154 18.65 -2.63 -1.24
C ILE A 154 18.57 -1.26 -1.92
N TYR A 155 19.56 -0.90 -2.73
CA TYR A 155 19.65 0.43 -3.33
C TYR A 155 18.44 0.73 -4.21
N GLN A 156 18.09 -0.19 -5.11
CA GLN A 156 16.96 0.00 -6.03
C GLN A 156 15.62 0.12 -5.30
N PHE A 157 15.46 -0.60 -4.19
CA PHE A 157 14.28 -0.48 -3.33
C PHE A 157 14.14 0.94 -2.76
N HIS A 158 15.23 1.51 -2.23
CA HIS A 158 15.22 2.89 -1.72
C HIS A 158 15.02 3.92 -2.82
N ARG A 159 15.64 3.72 -3.98
CA ARG A 159 15.48 4.60 -5.15
C ARG A 159 14.02 4.65 -5.59
N ASN A 160 13.37 3.51 -5.77
CA ASN A 160 11.97 3.44 -6.18
C ASN A 160 11.06 4.19 -5.18
N ARG A 161 11.26 3.97 -3.88
CA ARG A 161 10.52 4.67 -2.82
C ARG A 161 10.74 6.18 -2.86
N PHE A 162 11.97 6.62 -3.09
CA PHE A 162 12.29 8.04 -3.21
C PHE A 162 11.59 8.66 -4.43
N GLU A 163 11.68 8.03 -5.60
CA GLU A 163 11.04 8.48 -6.84
C GLU A 163 9.51 8.58 -6.69
N GLU A 164 8.88 7.59 -6.06
CA GLU A 164 7.44 7.61 -5.74
C GLU A 164 7.06 8.77 -4.82
N ARG A 165 7.83 8.99 -3.74
CA ARG A 165 7.60 10.12 -2.82
C ARG A 165 7.75 11.47 -3.53
N MET A 166 8.72 11.61 -4.43
CA MET A 166 8.88 12.82 -5.23
C MET A 166 7.69 13.05 -6.16
N ALA A 167 7.20 12.02 -6.85
CA ALA A 167 6.01 12.12 -7.67
C ALA A 167 4.77 12.57 -6.88
N LEU A 168 4.56 12.04 -5.67
CA LEU A 168 3.48 12.46 -4.77
C LEU A 168 3.66 13.91 -4.27
N THR A 169 4.90 14.32 -4.02
CA THR A 169 5.23 15.69 -3.63
C THR A 169 4.94 16.67 -4.76
N ASP A 170 5.27 16.31 -6.00
CA ASP A 170 4.97 17.11 -7.18
C ASP A 170 3.46 17.18 -7.43
N LEU A 171 2.73 16.07 -7.34
CA LEU A 171 1.26 16.08 -7.39
C LEU A 171 0.64 17.00 -6.34
N SER A 172 1.13 16.93 -5.10
CA SER A 172 0.68 17.81 -4.00
C SER A 172 0.94 19.28 -4.31
N ARG A 173 2.06 19.59 -4.97
CA ARG A 173 2.41 20.96 -5.38
C ARG A 173 1.46 21.50 -6.45
N GLU A 174 1.10 20.68 -7.44
CA GLU A 174 0.19 21.06 -8.53
C GLU A 174 -1.27 21.19 -8.07
N ILE A 175 -1.69 20.42 -7.06
CA ILE A 175 -3.04 20.52 -6.49
C ILE A 175 -3.20 21.77 -5.61
N LYS A 176 -2.14 22.19 -4.92
CA LYS A 176 -2.17 23.25 -3.90
C LYS A 176 -2.82 24.59 -4.34
N PRO A 177 -2.65 25.09 -5.58
CA PRO A 177 -3.31 26.33 -6.01
C PRO A 177 -4.83 26.26 -6.09
N TYR A 178 -5.41 25.04 -6.08
CA TYR A 178 -6.83 24.80 -6.33
C TYR A 178 -7.60 24.33 -5.09
N THR A 179 -6.94 24.22 -3.93
CA THR A 179 -7.56 23.76 -2.68
C THR A 179 -6.84 24.33 -1.46
N ASP A 180 -7.59 24.65 -0.41
CA ASP A 180 -7.04 25.02 0.90
C ASP A 180 -6.66 23.80 1.75
N ASP A 181 -7.14 22.60 1.40
CA ASP A 181 -6.86 21.33 2.09
C ASP A 181 -6.37 20.27 1.11
N VAL A 182 -5.05 20.29 0.86
CA VAL A 182 -4.37 19.35 -0.05
C VAL A 182 -4.55 17.91 0.41
N VAL A 183 -4.52 17.65 1.72
CA VAL A 183 -4.62 16.29 2.26
C VAL A 183 -6.00 15.71 1.99
N SER A 184 -7.07 16.45 2.33
CA SER A 184 -8.44 16.02 2.03
C SER A 184 -8.67 15.85 0.53
N THR A 185 -8.15 16.77 -0.30
CA THR A 185 -8.27 16.64 -1.76
C THR A 185 -7.60 15.36 -2.28
N ILE A 186 -6.37 15.05 -1.86
CA ILE A 186 -5.68 13.82 -2.26
C ILE A 186 -6.45 12.59 -1.77
N SER A 187 -6.96 12.60 -0.54
CA SER A 187 -7.80 11.50 -0.03
C SER A 187 -9.08 11.32 -0.85
N ASN A 188 -9.75 12.40 -1.25
CA ASN A 188 -10.95 12.34 -2.09
C ASN A 188 -10.64 11.83 -3.50
N ILE A 189 -9.49 12.20 -4.07
CA ILE A 189 -9.01 11.65 -5.34
C ILE A 189 -8.77 10.14 -5.20
N ALA A 190 -8.05 9.71 -4.16
CA ALA A 190 -7.80 8.30 -3.89
C ALA A 190 -9.11 7.51 -3.75
N ASN A 191 -10.08 8.01 -2.98
CA ASN A 191 -11.40 7.39 -2.84
C ASN A 191 -12.16 7.33 -4.18
N SER A 192 -12.07 8.38 -5.00
CA SER A 192 -12.71 8.42 -6.33
C SER A 192 -12.10 7.38 -7.27
N ILE A 193 -10.79 7.17 -7.20
CA ILE A 193 -10.08 6.12 -7.95
C ILE A 193 -10.52 4.73 -7.46
N THR A 194 -10.63 4.52 -6.14
CA THR A 194 -11.11 3.25 -5.59
C THR A 194 -12.54 2.94 -6.04
N ASP A 195 -13.45 3.91 -6.03
CA ASP A 195 -14.84 3.72 -6.47
C ASP A 195 -14.96 3.55 -8.00
N LYS A 196 -14.13 4.28 -8.75
CA LYS A 196 -14.14 4.29 -10.22
C LYS A 196 -12.71 4.30 -10.78
N PRO A 197 -12.05 3.13 -10.87
CA PRO A 197 -10.66 3.03 -11.31
C PRO A 197 -10.40 3.59 -12.71
N PHE A 198 -11.41 3.60 -13.58
CA PHE A 198 -11.30 4.14 -14.94
C PHE A 198 -10.91 5.63 -14.97
N TYR A 199 -11.17 6.41 -13.91
CA TYR A 199 -10.79 7.83 -13.87
C TYR A 199 -9.30 8.04 -14.05
N LEU A 200 -8.45 7.13 -13.52
CA LEU A 200 -7.01 7.21 -13.76
C LEU A 200 -6.70 7.14 -15.25
N LYS A 201 -7.37 6.23 -15.98
CA LYS A 201 -7.18 6.08 -17.43
C LYS A 201 -7.71 7.26 -18.23
N ALA A 202 -8.78 7.88 -17.77
CA ALA A 202 -9.28 9.10 -18.39
C ALA A 202 -8.34 10.30 -18.17
N ILE A 203 -7.74 10.42 -16.98
CA ILE A 203 -6.76 11.48 -16.68
C ILE A 203 -5.42 11.25 -17.40
N GLU A 204 -4.99 9.99 -17.54
CA GLU A 204 -3.79 9.63 -18.32
C GLU A 204 -3.95 9.96 -19.83
N HIS A 205 -5.19 10.08 -20.32
CA HIS A 205 -5.47 10.42 -21.70
C HIS A 205 -5.31 11.93 -21.93
N ASN A 206 -4.10 12.33 -22.32
CA ASN A 206 -3.77 13.73 -22.61
C ASN A 206 -4.18 14.10 -24.05
N GLY A 207 -5.38 14.67 -24.21
CA GLY A 207 -5.78 15.42 -25.40
C GLY A 207 -5.48 16.92 -25.26
N ASP A 208 -5.62 17.68 -26.35
CA ASP A 208 -5.48 19.15 -26.34
C ASP A 208 -6.78 19.84 -25.86
N GLU A 209 -7.87 19.08 -25.79
CA GLU A 209 -9.18 19.53 -25.37
C GLU A 209 -9.20 19.94 -23.89
N PRO A 210 -9.96 20.98 -23.50
CA PRO A 210 -10.03 21.44 -22.12
C PRO A 210 -10.90 20.55 -21.21
N TRP A 211 -11.47 19.45 -21.73
CA TRP A 211 -12.28 18.49 -20.99
C TRP A 211 -11.62 17.10 -21.01
N ILE A 212 -11.93 16.30 -20.00
CA ILE A 212 -11.46 14.91 -19.94
C ILE A 212 -12.27 14.07 -20.93
N GLU A 213 -11.58 13.32 -21.77
CA GLU A 213 -12.19 12.33 -22.66
C GLU A 213 -12.11 10.93 -22.08
N ASN A 214 -13.18 10.17 -22.27
CA ASN A 214 -13.23 8.78 -21.83
C ASN A 214 -12.45 7.91 -22.81
N PRO A 215 -11.47 7.11 -22.35
CA PRO A 215 -10.66 6.29 -23.24
C PRO A 215 -11.51 5.19 -23.89
N GLU A 216 -11.23 4.89 -25.16
CA GLU A 216 -11.91 3.82 -25.90
C GLU A 216 -11.65 2.43 -25.30
N GLY A 217 -12.61 1.52 -25.46
CA GLY A 217 -12.48 0.12 -25.04
C GLY A 217 -12.80 -0.17 -23.57
N TYR A 218 -13.17 0.84 -22.78
CA TYR A 218 -13.60 0.68 -21.39
C TYR A 218 -15.13 0.69 -21.26
N TYR A 219 -15.70 -0.17 -20.41
CA TYR A 219 -17.15 -0.25 -20.22
C TYR A 219 -17.81 1.07 -19.77
N PRO A 220 -17.22 1.88 -18.87
CA PRO A 220 -17.77 3.19 -18.53
C PRO A 220 -17.89 4.13 -19.75
N THR A 221 -17.00 4.01 -20.73
CA THR A 221 -17.05 4.77 -21.98
C THR A 221 -18.26 4.36 -22.83
N GLU A 222 -18.44 3.06 -23.03
CA GLU A 222 -19.58 2.51 -23.79
C GLU A 222 -20.93 2.82 -23.12
N LEU A 223 -21.00 2.68 -21.79
CA LEU A 223 -22.17 3.08 -20.99
C LEU A 223 -22.46 4.58 -21.14
N LYS A 224 -21.43 5.43 -21.19
CA LYS A 224 -21.62 6.86 -21.43
C LYS A 224 -22.15 7.15 -22.84
N ILE A 225 -21.69 6.41 -23.84
CA ILE A 225 -22.18 6.51 -25.22
C ILE A 225 -23.67 6.12 -25.29
N ILE A 226 -24.08 5.05 -24.61
CA ILE A 226 -25.49 4.65 -24.50
C ILE A 226 -26.32 5.77 -23.85
N GLU A 227 -25.90 6.31 -22.71
CA GLU A 227 -26.59 7.41 -22.03
C GLU A 227 -26.78 8.60 -22.98
N ASN A 228 -25.73 8.98 -23.70
CA ASN A 228 -25.76 10.08 -24.65
C ASN A 228 -26.73 9.80 -25.81
N HIS A 229 -26.69 8.58 -26.40
CA HIS A 229 -27.63 8.17 -27.44
C HIS A 229 -29.09 8.23 -26.97
N ILE A 230 -29.39 7.75 -25.77
CA ILE A 230 -30.72 7.83 -25.16
C ILE A 230 -31.15 9.30 -25.00
N LYS A 231 -30.29 10.17 -24.46
CA LYS A 231 -30.58 11.60 -24.27
C LYS A 231 -30.91 12.35 -25.56
N ILE A 232 -30.27 11.97 -26.67
CA ILE A 232 -30.53 12.58 -28.00
C ILE A 232 -31.51 11.78 -28.86
N ASN A 233 -32.24 10.82 -28.25
CA ASN A 233 -33.26 10.00 -28.89
C ASN A 233 -32.77 9.15 -30.08
N LYS A 234 -31.49 8.75 -30.07
CA LYS A 234 -30.91 7.78 -31.01
C LYS A 234 -31.11 6.36 -30.49
N LEU A 235 -32.35 5.88 -30.55
CA LEU A 235 -32.76 4.62 -29.94
C LEU A 235 -32.09 3.38 -30.56
N LYS A 236 -31.93 3.35 -31.89
CA LYS A 236 -31.30 2.21 -32.59
C LYS A 236 -29.81 2.07 -32.22
N PRO A 237 -28.96 3.11 -32.30
CA PRO A 237 -27.59 3.03 -31.80
C PRO A 237 -27.48 2.70 -30.32
N ALA A 238 -28.39 3.19 -29.47
CA ALA A 238 -28.43 2.82 -28.05
C ALA A 238 -28.70 1.32 -27.88
N SER A 239 -29.69 0.78 -28.60
CA SER A 239 -30.02 -0.64 -28.57
C SER A 239 -28.86 -1.53 -29.05
N GLU A 240 -28.17 -1.14 -30.13
CA GLU A 240 -27.02 -1.89 -30.65
C GLU A 240 -25.87 -1.91 -29.64
N ALA A 241 -25.56 -0.76 -29.02
CA ALA A 241 -24.52 -0.66 -27.99
C ALA A 241 -24.87 -1.47 -26.73
N ILE A 242 -26.14 -1.45 -26.29
CA ILE A 242 -26.62 -2.28 -25.17
C ILE A 242 -26.42 -3.77 -25.49
N SER A 243 -26.87 -4.24 -26.65
CA SER A 243 -26.73 -5.65 -27.03
C SER A 243 -25.27 -6.11 -27.11
N ASN A 244 -24.35 -5.22 -27.49
CA ASN A 244 -22.92 -5.52 -27.48
C ASN A 244 -22.36 -5.64 -26.06
N LEU A 245 -22.80 -4.82 -25.11
CA LEU A 245 -22.39 -4.89 -23.71
C LEU A 245 -23.01 -6.09 -22.98
N GLU A 246 -24.25 -6.46 -23.29
CA GLU A 246 -24.91 -7.64 -22.71
C GLU A 246 -24.11 -8.93 -22.96
N GLN A 247 -23.43 -9.04 -24.10
CA GLN A 247 -22.56 -10.18 -24.41
C GLN A 247 -21.31 -10.28 -23.53
N LYS A 248 -20.98 -9.21 -22.79
CA LYS A 248 -19.78 -9.09 -21.95
C LYS A 248 -20.13 -8.97 -20.46
N ILE A 249 -21.38 -9.21 -20.09
CA ILE A 249 -21.88 -8.98 -18.74
C ILE A 249 -21.10 -9.77 -17.67
N ASP A 250 -20.65 -10.98 -18.00
CA ASP A 250 -19.95 -11.89 -17.08
C ASP A 250 -18.58 -11.38 -16.62
N ILE A 251 -18.00 -10.41 -17.35
CA ILE A 251 -16.69 -9.82 -17.05
C ILE A 251 -16.78 -8.35 -16.62
N MET A 252 -17.98 -7.79 -16.57
CA MET A 252 -18.23 -6.44 -16.06
C MET A 252 -18.34 -6.47 -14.54
N ASN A 253 -17.99 -5.36 -13.88
CA ASN A 253 -18.19 -5.27 -12.44
C ASN A 253 -19.67 -4.99 -12.10
N PRO A 254 -20.14 -5.29 -10.87
CA PRO A 254 -21.56 -5.11 -10.50
C PRO A 254 -22.09 -3.69 -10.72
N HIS A 255 -21.25 -2.67 -10.55
CA HIS A 255 -21.64 -1.28 -10.75
C HIS A 255 -21.91 -0.98 -12.24
N GLU A 256 -21.06 -1.49 -13.14
CA GLU A 256 -21.23 -1.36 -14.59
C GLU A 256 -22.47 -2.14 -15.08
N VAL A 257 -22.70 -3.33 -14.55
CA VAL A 257 -23.88 -4.15 -14.88
C VAL A 257 -25.16 -3.45 -14.45
N ALA A 258 -25.18 -2.87 -13.25
CA ALA A 258 -26.33 -2.10 -12.77
C ALA A 258 -26.62 -0.88 -13.67
N GLU A 259 -25.60 -0.15 -14.11
CA GLU A 259 -25.78 0.98 -15.04
C GLU A 259 -26.29 0.49 -16.41
N LEU A 260 -25.81 -0.65 -16.93
CA LEU A 260 -26.31 -1.22 -18.17
C LEU A 260 -27.82 -1.52 -18.10
N TRP A 261 -28.26 -2.16 -17.01
CA TRP A 261 -29.68 -2.45 -16.79
C TRP A 261 -30.52 -1.19 -16.60
N TYR A 262 -30.00 -0.21 -15.86
CA TYR A 262 -30.66 1.07 -15.71
C TYR A 262 -30.83 1.80 -17.05
N GLN A 263 -29.82 1.78 -17.90
CA GLN A 263 -29.88 2.40 -19.24
C GLN A 263 -30.82 1.64 -20.18
N LYS A 264 -30.81 0.30 -20.14
CA LYS A 264 -31.77 -0.52 -20.89
C LYS A 264 -33.21 -0.26 -20.43
N ALA A 265 -33.45 -0.11 -19.13
CA ALA A 265 -34.75 0.27 -18.59
C ALA A 265 -35.23 1.61 -19.16
N ASN A 266 -34.35 2.63 -19.19
CA ASN A 266 -34.64 3.94 -19.81
C ASN A 266 -34.98 3.82 -21.30
N LEU A 267 -34.23 3.01 -22.05
CA LEU A 267 -34.52 2.74 -23.45
C LEU A 267 -35.91 2.09 -23.63
N MET A 268 -36.27 1.13 -22.76
CA MET A 268 -37.59 0.48 -22.81
C MET A 268 -38.74 1.44 -22.52
N VAL A 269 -38.55 2.44 -21.65
CA VAL A 269 -39.54 3.52 -21.48
C VAL A 269 -39.76 4.28 -22.79
N LEU A 270 -38.67 4.65 -23.48
CA LEU A 270 -38.75 5.39 -24.76
C LEU A 270 -39.35 4.56 -25.90
N LEU A 271 -39.28 3.23 -25.80
CA LEU A 271 -39.91 2.28 -26.73
C LEU A 271 -41.32 1.87 -26.30
N ASP A 272 -41.90 2.52 -25.29
CA ASP A 272 -43.24 2.24 -24.74
C ASP A 272 -43.42 0.81 -24.16
N ASN A 273 -42.31 0.20 -23.72
CA ASN A 273 -42.29 -1.13 -23.12
C ASN A 273 -42.11 -1.04 -21.59
N ILE A 274 -43.14 -0.49 -20.93
CA ILE A 274 -43.09 -0.11 -19.52
C ILE A 274 -42.91 -1.31 -18.57
N ASN A 275 -43.53 -2.45 -18.88
CA ASN A 275 -43.43 -3.64 -18.02
C ASN A 275 -42.00 -4.18 -17.99
N GLU A 276 -41.33 -4.28 -19.15
CA GLU A 276 -39.94 -4.70 -19.22
C GLU A 276 -39.02 -3.68 -18.52
N SER A 277 -39.29 -2.38 -18.70
CA SER A 277 -38.54 -1.33 -18.03
C SER A 277 -38.53 -1.47 -16.50
N ARG A 278 -39.67 -1.77 -15.88
CA ARG A 278 -39.79 -1.94 -14.42
C ARG A 278 -38.96 -3.12 -13.90
N GLU A 279 -39.00 -4.25 -14.58
CA GLU A 279 -38.20 -5.41 -14.18
C GLU A 279 -36.69 -5.12 -14.33
N LEU A 280 -36.30 -4.35 -15.35
CA LEU A 280 -34.92 -3.92 -15.52
C LEU A 280 -34.46 -2.93 -14.43
N TYR A 281 -35.30 -1.98 -14.02
CA TYR A 281 -34.98 -1.11 -12.89
C TYR A 281 -34.81 -1.88 -11.59
N ARG A 282 -35.71 -2.83 -11.30
CA ARG A 282 -35.57 -3.74 -10.17
C ARG A 282 -34.24 -4.50 -10.27
N THR A 283 -33.93 -5.07 -11.43
CA THR A 283 -32.68 -5.81 -11.65
C THR A 283 -31.45 -4.93 -11.38
N ALA A 284 -31.42 -3.70 -11.87
CA ALA A 284 -30.35 -2.74 -11.60
C ALA A 284 -30.18 -2.48 -10.09
N SER A 285 -31.29 -2.21 -9.38
CA SER A 285 -31.29 -1.95 -7.94
C SER A 285 -30.82 -3.15 -7.09
N THR A 286 -31.13 -4.37 -7.52
CA THR A 286 -30.68 -5.60 -6.83
C THR A 286 -29.21 -5.92 -7.13
N THR A 287 -28.67 -5.41 -8.23
CA THR A 287 -27.28 -5.64 -8.66
C THR A 287 -26.31 -4.69 -7.97
N SER A 288 -26.74 -3.48 -7.60
CA SER A 288 -25.89 -2.48 -6.93
C SER A 288 -26.68 -1.68 -5.89
N ASP A 289 -26.06 -1.53 -4.71
CA ASP A 289 -26.57 -0.76 -3.57
C ASP A 289 -26.43 0.77 -3.73
N LYS A 290 -25.91 1.23 -4.87
CA LYS A 290 -25.74 2.67 -5.12
C LYS A 290 -27.11 3.34 -5.28
N VAL A 291 -27.28 4.46 -4.58
CA VAL A 291 -28.53 5.25 -4.53
C VAL A 291 -29.11 5.57 -5.91
N ARG A 292 -28.26 5.76 -6.92
CA ARG A 292 -28.67 6.02 -8.31
C ARG A 292 -29.68 4.99 -8.84
N TYR A 293 -29.50 3.71 -8.50
CA TYR A 293 -30.32 2.62 -9.05
C TYR A 293 -31.58 2.33 -8.25
N LEU A 294 -31.67 2.85 -7.02
CA LEU A 294 -32.85 2.69 -6.15
C LEU A 294 -34.03 3.58 -6.60
N ILE A 295 -33.75 4.69 -7.30
CA ILE A 295 -34.77 5.66 -7.72
C ILE A 295 -35.68 5.10 -8.83
N GLY A 296 -35.17 4.17 -9.64
CA GLY A 296 -35.91 3.57 -10.75
C GLY A 296 -37.09 2.68 -10.32
N GLU A 297 -37.12 2.19 -9.07
CA GLU A 297 -38.24 1.35 -8.58
C GLU A 297 -39.53 2.14 -8.35
N GLY A 298 -39.45 3.48 -8.25
CA GLY A 298 -40.59 4.35 -7.97
C GLY A 298 -41.38 4.85 -9.18
N VAL A 299 -41.05 4.42 -10.41
CA VAL A 299 -41.62 4.90 -11.69
C VAL A 299 -42.51 3.84 -12.37
#